data_AF-A0AAW3MT53-F1
#
_entry.id   AF-A0AAW3MT53-F1
#
_cell.length_a   1.000
_cell.length_b   1.000
_cell.length_c   1.000
_cell.angle_alpha   90.00
_cell.angle_beta   90.00
_cell.angle_gamma   90.00
#
_symmetry.space_group_name_H-M   'P 1'
#
loop_
_entity.id
_entity.type
_entity.pdbx_description
1 polymer ?
#
loop_
_entity_poly.entity_id
_entity_poly.type
_entity_poly.pdbx_seq_one_letter_code
_entity_poly.pdbx_strand_id
1 'polypeptide(L)'
;MPRNNDTLDAILELNVMYLQFARKRLKENLQTATSLLSMSAEVAEVVASLTDAQLLRLARSNMILCRLKWDDHTILSGLAEKVSKELLSAGRVECEAALA
;
A
#
# COMPACT_ATOMS: atom_id res chain seq x y z
N MET A 1 2.41 13.15 -19.83
CA MET A 1 1.71 11.84 -19.84
C MET A 1 2.76 10.77 -19.66
N PRO A 2 2.72 9.93 -18.61
CA PRO A 2 3.67 8.84 -18.43
C PRO A 2 3.55 7.85 -19.60
N ARG A 3 4.67 7.25 -20.04
CA ARG A 3 4.64 6.25 -21.12
C ARG A 3 4.02 4.97 -20.57
N ASN A 4 3.33 4.20 -21.42
CA ASN A 4 2.69 2.94 -21.01
C ASN A 4 3.62 1.96 -20.27
N ASN A 5 4.92 1.95 -20.59
CA ASN A 5 5.89 1.12 -19.89
C ASN A 5 6.10 1.59 -18.43
N ASP A 6 6.20 2.90 -18.20
CA ASP A 6 6.35 3.47 -16.86
C ASP A 6 5.16 3.07 -15.96
N THR A 7 3.95 3.03 -16.53
CA THR A 7 2.74 2.60 -15.83
C THR A 7 2.77 1.11 -15.50
N LEU A 8 3.18 0.25 -16.44
CA LEU A 8 3.27 -1.20 -16.22
C LEU A 8 4.37 -1.55 -15.21
N ASP A 9 5.49 -0.84 -15.23
CA ASP A 9 6.57 -1.00 -14.25
C ASP A 9 6.11 -0.60 -12.84
N ALA A 10 5.36 0.51 -12.71
CA ALA A 10 4.77 0.91 -11.45
C ALA A 10 3.73 -0.11 -10.93
N ILE A 11 2.92 -0.69 -11.83
CA ILE A 11 1.97 -1.77 -11.47
C ILE A 11 2.73 -3.00 -10.96
N LEU A 12 3.80 -3.40 -11.65
CA LEU A 12 4.65 -4.52 -11.22
C LEU A 12 5.24 -4.26 -9.83
N GLU A 13 5.85 -3.10 -9.62
CA GLU A 13 6.46 -2.73 -8.34
C GLU A 13 5.44 -2.80 -7.20
N LEU A 14 4.26 -2.20 -7.40
CA LEU A 14 3.19 -2.21 -6.41
C LEU A 14 2.66 -3.62 -6.13
N ASN A 15 2.50 -4.44 -7.17
CA ASN A 15 2.07 -5.82 -7.03
C ASN A 15 3.09 -6.67 -6.27
N VAL A 16 4.40 -6.52 -6.54
CA VAL A 16 5.47 -7.22 -5.82
C VAL A 16 5.42 -6.86 -4.34
N MET A 17 5.40 -5.56 -4.02
CA MET A 17 5.36 -5.09 -2.64
C MET A 17 4.14 -5.65 -1.88
N TYR A 18 2.96 -5.56 -2.49
CA TYR A 18 1.72 -6.05 -1.88
C TYR A 18 1.74 -7.57 -1.64
N LEU A 19 2.08 -8.36 -2.65
CA LEU A 19 2.06 -9.82 -2.54
C LEU A 19 3.10 -10.34 -1.55
N GLN A 20 4.29 -9.72 -1.47
CA GLN A 20 5.31 -10.07 -0.47
C GLN A 20 4.83 -9.76 0.95
N PHE A 21 4.23 -8.59 1.16
CA PHE A 21 3.62 -8.20 2.44
C PHE A 21 2.50 -9.18 2.83
N ALA A 22 1.56 -9.44 1.91
CA ALA A 22 0.44 -10.33 2.12
C ALA A 22 0.93 -11.75 2.50
N ARG A 23 1.85 -12.33 1.73
CA ARG A 23 2.38 -13.67 2.00
C ARG A 23 3.08 -13.76 3.35
N LYS A 24 3.85 -12.73 3.74
CA LYS A 24 4.48 -12.70 5.07
C LYS A 24 3.42 -12.74 6.18
N ARG A 25 2.39 -11.88 6.09
CA ARG A 25 1.29 -11.86 7.08
C ARG A 25 0.50 -13.17 7.12
N LEU A 26 0.25 -13.78 5.96
CA LEU A 26 -0.46 -15.05 5.86
C LEU A 26 0.32 -16.21 6.51
N LYS A 27 1.66 -16.22 6.37
CA LYS A 27 2.52 -17.21 7.03
C LYS A 27 2.61 -17.02 8.55
N GLU A 28 2.48 -15.79 9.03
CA GLU A 28 2.48 -15.48 10.47
C GLU A 28 1.14 -15.88 11.13
N ASN A 29 0.02 -15.49 10.54
CA ASN A 29 -1.32 -15.85 11.03
C ASN A 29 -2.36 -15.79 9.90
N LEU A 30 -2.67 -16.97 9.34
CA LEU A 30 -3.59 -17.11 8.21
C LEU A 30 -4.96 -16.48 8.49
N GLN A 31 -5.56 -16.77 9.65
CA GLN A 31 -6.93 -16.39 9.96
C GLN A 31 -7.09 -14.87 10.15
N THR A 32 -6.14 -14.26 10.87
CA THR A 32 -6.10 -12.80 11.08
C THR A 32 -5.79 -12.07 9.79
N ALA A 33 -4.83 -12.58 9.01
CA ALA A 33 -4.43 -11.98 7.74
C ALA A 33 -5.54 -12.08 6.68
N THR A 34 -6.32 -13.16 6.63
CA THR A 34 -7.44 -13.33 5.69
C THR A 34 -8.51 -12.26 5.92
N SER A 35 -8.83 -11.96 7.18
CA SER A 35 -9.74 -10.87 7.55
C SER A 35 -9.18 -9.49 7.16
N LEU A 36 -7.91 -9.22 7.51
CA LEU A 36 -7.25 -7.94 7.21
C LEU A 36 -7.14 -7.67 5.70
N LEU A 37 -6.70 -8.68 4.94
CA LEU A 37 -6.46 -8.59 3.50
C LEU A 37 -7.74 -8.77 2.69
N SER A 38 -8.82 -9.24 3.32
CA SER A 38 -10.14 -9.41 2.69
C SER A 38 -10.11 -10.38 1.51
N MET A 39 -9.40 -11.48 1.71
CA MET A 39 -9.25 -12.58 0.76
C MET A 39 -10.14 -13.74 1.22
N SER A 40 -10.55 -14.63 0.32
CA SER A 40 -11.13 -15.90 0.76
C SER A 40 -10.02 -16.79 1.35
N ALA A 41 -10.39 -17.73 2.22
CA ALA A 41 -9.43 -18.67 2.82
C ALA A 41 -8.65 -19.46 1.76
N GLU A 42 -9.34 -19.90 0.70
CA GLU A 42 -8.75 -20.64 -0.42
C GLU A 42 -7.65 -19.83 -1.12
N VAL A 43 -7.91 -18.55 -1.41
CA VAL A 43 -6.92 -17.68 -2.08
C VAL A 43 -5.77 -17.36 -1.13
N ALA A 44 -6.07 -17.14 0.15
CA ALA A 44 -5.08 -16.89 1.19
C ALA A 44 -4.09 -18.06 1.34
N GLU A 45 -4.59 -19.31 1.35
CA GLU A 45 -3.75 -20.51 1.39
C GLU A 45 -2.88 -20.66 0.14
N VAL A 46 -3.45 -20.43 -1.05
CA VAL A 46 -2.68 -20.46 -2.30
C VAL A 46 -1.54 -19.44 -2.23
N VAL A 47 -1.83 -18.17 -1.90
CA VAL A 47 -0.81 -17.12 -1.83
C VAL A 47 0.25 -17.42 -0.77
N ALA A 48 -0.12 -18.01 0.36
CA ALA A 48 0.83 -18.43 1.39
C ALA A 48 1.80 -19.52 0.89
N SER A 49 1.32 -20.42 0.03
CA SER A 49 2.08 -21.55 -0.53
C SER A 49 3.00 -21.18 -1.70
N LEU A 50 2.80 -20.01 -2.34
CA LEU A 50 3.58 -19.61 -3.51
C LEU A 50 5.07 -19.36 -3.19
N THR A 51 5.92 -19.87 -4.08
CA THR A 51 7.34 -19.51 -4.13
C THR A 51 7.54 -18.06 -4.58
N ASP A 52 8.72 -17.50 -4.33
CA ASP A 52 9.09 -16.14 -4.78
C ASP A 52 8.96 -15.99 -6.29
N ALA A 53 9.40 -16.98 -7.05
CA ALA A 53 9.31 -16.98 -8.51
C ALA A 53 7.86 -16.95 -9.00
N GLN A 54 6.97 -17.73 -8.37
CA GLN A 54 5.54 -17.75 -8.73
C GLN A 54 4.85 -16.43 -8.36
N LEU A 55 5.19 -15.86 -7.21
CA LEU A 55 4.65 -14.59 -6.73
C LEU A 55 5.08 -13.42 -7.62
N LEU A 56 6.34 -13.41 -8.07
CA LEU A 56 6.83 -12.46 -9.06
C LEU A 56 6.14 -12.63 -10.42
N ARG A 57 5.85 -13.87 -10.83
CA ARG A 57 5.09 -14.13 -12.06
C ARG A 57 3.67 -13.57 -11.98
N LEU A 58 3.01 -13.69 -10.83
CA LEU A 58 1.71 -13.09 -10.58
C LEU A 58 1.78 -11.56 -10.58
N ALA A 59 2.85 -10.99 -10.00
CA ALA A 59 3.02 -9.54 -9.93
C ALA A 59 3.17 -8.84 -11.29
N ARG A 60 3.62 -9.57 -12.32
CA ARG A 60 3.71 -9.09 -13.71
C ARG A 60 2.37 -8.91 -14.42
N SER A 61 1.25 -9.15 -13.73
CA SER A 61 -0.07 -8.76 -14.20
C SER A 61 -0.11 -7.27 -14.55
N ASN A 62 -0.83 -6.91 -15.62
CA ASN A 62 -1.11 -5.52 -15.99
C ASN A 62 -2.25 -4.90 -15.16
N MET A 63 -2.76 -5.61 -14.15
CA MET A 63 -3.76 -5.11 -13.21
C MET A 63 -3.15 -4.96 -11.82
N ILE A 64 -3.61 -3.93 -11.09
CA ILE A 64 -3.30 -3.76 -9.68
C ILE A 64 -4.01 -4.86 -8.87
N LEU A 65 -3.24 -5.62 -8.11
CA LEU A 65 -3.73 -6.71 -7.25
C LEU A 65 -4.06 -6.25 -5.82
N CYS A 66 -3.56 -5.09 -5.43
CA CYS A 66 -3.83 -4.49 -4.13
C CYS A 66 -5.23 -3.89 -4.09
N ARG A 67 -6.07 -4.32 -3.14
CA ARG A 67 -7.36 -3.70 -2.85
C ARG A 67 -7.24 -2.80 -1.62
N LEU A 68 -7.42 -1.50 -1.84
CA LEU A 68 -7.51 -0.52 -0.75
C LEU A 68 -8.95 -0.48 -0.22
N LYS A 69 -9.12 -0.89 1.03
CA LYS A 69 -10.40 -0.75 1.76
C LYS A 69 -10.45 0.61 2.45
N TRP A 70 -10.51 1.68 1.67
CA TRP A 70 -10.84 3.01 2.18
C TRP A 70 -12.27 3.33 1.80
N ASP A 71 -13.20 2.84 2.62
CA ASP A 71 -14.64 2.98 2.35
C ASP A 71 -15.22 4.30 2.92
N ASP A 72 -14.44 4.99 3.76
CA ASP A 72 -14.93 6.12 4.54
C ASP A 72 -14.17 7.41 4.20
N HIS A 73 -14.90 8.41 3.70
CA HIS A 73 -14.37 9.76 3.43
C HIS A 73 -13.74 10.39 4.67
N THR A 74 -14.14 9.95 5.87
CA THR A 74 -13.63 10.40 7.17
C THR A 74 -12.16 10.03 7.41
N ILE A 75 -11.70 8.86 6.96
CA ILE A 75 -10.29 8.45 7.11
C ILE A 75 -9.42 9.30 6.17
N LEU A 76 -9.88 9.50 4.93
CA LEU A 76 -9.17 10.31 3.95
C LEU A 76 -9.14 11.79 4.34
N SER A 77 -10.25 12.33 4.86
CA SER A 77 -10.30 13.72 5.34
C SER A 77 -9.46 13.93 6.59
N GLY A 78 -9.48 12.99 7.54
CA GLY A 78 -8.61 13.04 8.74
C GLY A 78 -7.12 12.96 8.40
N LEU A 79 -6.73 12.11 7.45
CA LEU A 79 -5.35 12.05 6.94
C LEU A 79 -4.96 13.34 6.21
N ALA A 80 -5.82 13.87 5.35
CA ALA A 80 -5.57 15.11 4.61
C ALA A 80 -5.44 16.34 5.54
N GLU A 81 -6.28 16.42 6.58
CA GLU A 81 -6.21 17.49 7.57
C GLU A 81 -4.93 17.41 8.39
N LYS A 82 -4.50 16.20 8.77
CA LYS A 82 -3.24 15.99 9.50
C LYS A 82 -2.03 16.38 8.66
N VAL A 83 -1.97 15.94 7.41
CA VAL A 83 -0.89 16.31 6.47
C VAL A 83 -0.88 17.83 6.24
N SER A 84 -2.04 18.46 6.10
CA SER A 84 -2.15 19.91 5.94
C SER A 84 -1.67 20.67 7.17
N LYS A 85 -2.03 20.22 8.38
CA LYS A 85 -1.55 20.80 9.64
C LYS A 85 -0.05 20.61 9.83
N GLU A 86 0.50 19.44 9.48
CA GLU A 86 1.94 19.19 9.53
C GLU A 86 2.71 20.08 8.56
N LEU A 87 2.23 20.24 7.31
CA LEU A 87 2.81 21.18 6.34
C LEU A 87 2.72 22.65 6.79
N LEU A 88 1.60 23.05 7.41
CA LEU A 88 1.44 24.38 8.00
C LEU A 88 2.31 24.61 9.24
N SER A 89 2.60 23.56 10.01
CA SER A 89 3.48 23.62 11.19
C SER A 89 4.96 23.57 10.82
N ALA A 90 5.33 22.87 9.74
CA ALA A 90 6.68 22.81 9.21
C ALA A 90 7.08 24.11 8.49
N GLY A 91 6.11 24.85 7.94
CA GLY A 91 6.31 26.17 7.34
C GLY A 91 6.47 27.33 8.33
N ARG A 92 6.61 27.06 9.65
CA ARG A 92 6.61 28.12 10.69
C ARG A 92 7.88 28.19 11.55
N VAL A 93 8.99 27.60 11.10
CA VAL A 93 10.31 27.80 11.72
C VAL A 93 11.19 28.59 10.75
N GLU A 94 11.00 29.91 10.72
CA GLU A 94 12.01 30.95 10.39
C GLU A 94 11.35 32.33 10.41
N CYS A 95 10.92 32.80 11.60
CA CYS A 95 10.58 34.21 11.83
C CYS A 95 10.43 34.50 13.33
N GLU A 96 11.46 34.21 14.13
CA GLU A 96 11.54 34.78 15.50
C GLU A 96 12.99 34.92 15.96
N ALA A 97 13.76 35.72 15.22
CA ALA A 97 15.05 36.25 15.68
C ALA A 97 15.48 37.49 14.88
N ALA A 98 14.65 38.55 14.84
CA ALA A 98 15.10 39.85 14.34
C ALA A 98 14.19 41.01 14.81
N LEU A 99 14.02 41.17 16.12
CA LEU A 99 13.67 42.47 16.70
C LEU A 99 14.39 42.61 18.05
N ALA A 100 15.67 42.98 17.94
CA ALA A 100 16.39 43.75 18.94
C ALA A 100 16.64 45.15 18.33
#